data_AF-A0A1Q4ZE45-F1
#
_entry.id   AF-A0A1Q4ZE45-F1
#
_cell.length_a   1.000
_cell.length_b   1.000
_cell.length_c   1.000
_cell.angle_alpha   90.00
_cell.angle_beta   90.00
_cell.angle_gamma   90.00
#
_symmetry.space_group_name_H-M   'P 1'
#
loop_
_entity.id
_entity.type
_entity.pdbx_description
1 polymer ?
#
loop_
_entity_poly.entity_id
_entity_poly.type
_entity_poly.pdbx_seq_one_letter_code
_entity_poly.pdbx_strand_id
1 'polypeptide(L)'
;MRITPRKEEVAAVVAVLESDQYDSAQAMAKAVIKEVAELLDMRDWVALTHRFGDNGQLGLNWGPFGSAIEAQRLADKLALGGRFSVVRLGSPGLLVANLLGAKRPTKDFCANPACLHAAWTHSALGNSRGKCVLESCPCDEMKK
;
A
#
# COMPACT_ATOMS: atom_id res chain seq x y z
N MET A 1 11.07 -6.09 -10.19
CA MET A 1 10.43 -5.43 -9.03
C MET A 1 11.06 -4.06 -8.86
N ARG A 2 10.35 -2.98 -9.23
CA ARG A 2 10.80 -1.61 -8.98
C ARG A 2 9.73 -0.93 -8.17
N ILE A 3 9.83 -1.04 -6.85
CA ILE A 3 8.98 -0.29 -5.95
C ILE A 3 9.46 1.16 -5.93
N THR A 4 8.54 2.11 -6.10
CA THR A 4 8.80 3.52 -5.75
C THR A 4 8.44 3.68 -4.27
N PRO A 5 9.43 3.89 -3.38
CA PRO A 5 9.15 4.12 -1.96
C PRO A 5 8.38 5.43 -1.78
N ARG A 6 7.39 5.43 -0.90
CA ARG A 6 6.65 6.63 -0.52
C ARG A 6 7.38 7.33 0.63
N LYS A 7 7.14 8.63 0.81
CA LYS A 7 7.84 9.44 1.81
C LYS A 7 7.69 8.86 3.22
N GLU A 8 6.49 8.43 3.57
CA GLU A 8 6.14 7.86 4.86
C GLU A 8 6.78 6.48 5.11
N GLU A 9 6.95 5.67 4.06
CA GLU A 9 7.64 4.38 4.15
C GLU A 9 9.14 4.56 4.40
N VAL A 10 9.75 5.53 3.71
CA VAL A 10 11.15 5.89 3.95
C VAL A 10 11.32 6.38 5.38
N ALA A 11 10.43 7.25 5.87
CA ALA A 11 10.47 7.75 7.24
C ALA A 11 10.36 6.62 8.27
N ALA A 12 9.45 5.65 8.07
CA ALA A 12 9.30 4.50 8.96
C ALA A 12 10.58 3.62 9.00
N VAL A 13 11.20 3.36 7.86
CA VAL A 13 12.46 2.60 7.81
C VAL A 13 13.61 3.38 8.46
N VAL A 14 13.72 4.68 8.22
CA VAL A 14 14.72 5.54 8.87
C VAL A 14 14.56 5.52 10.39
N ALA A 15 13.32 5.58 10.90
CA ALA A 15 13.07 5.50 12.35
C ALA A 15 13.60 4.19 12.97
N VAL A 16 13.53 3.07 12.25
CA VAL A 16 14.14 1.79 12.70
C VAL A 16 15.66 1.86 12.67
N LEU A 17 16.24 2.47 11.63
CA LEU A 17 17.70 2.58 11.46
C LEU A 17 18.34 3.54 12.48
N GLU A 18 17.63 4.59 12.88
CA GLU A 18 18.08 5.58 13.86
C GLU A 18 17.70 5.19 15.30
N SER A 19 17.07 4.04 15.51
CA SER A 19 16.66 3.55 16.83
C SER A 19 17.86 3.03 17.64
N ASP A 20 17.91 3.42 18.92
CA ASP A 20 18.84 2.92 19.93
C ASP A 20 18.37 1.61 20.60
N GLN A 21 17.25 1.04 20.17
CA GLN A 21 16.62 -0.13 20.79
C GLN A 21 17.23 -1.49 20.40
N TYR A 22 18.23 -1.50 19.52
CA TYR A 22 18.80 -2.74 18.98
C TYR A 22 20.24 -2.96 19.40
N ASP A 23 20.46 -3.99 20.21
CA ASP A 23 21.79 -4.33 20.77
C ASP A 23 22.78 -4.91 19.73
N SER A 24 22.34 -5.17 18.50
CA SER A 24 23.19 -5.69 17.44
C SER A 24 22.68 -5.33 16.04
N ALA A 25 23.60 -5.27 15.07
CA ALA A 25 23.26 -5.11 13.66
C ALA A 25 22.31 -6.20 13.14
N GLN A 26 22.43 -7.43 13.67
CA GLN A 26 21.53 -8.52 13.29
C GLN A 26 20.09 -8.29 13.80
N ALA A 27 19.92 -7.74 15.01
CA ALA A 27 18.60 -7.39 15.54
C ALA A 27 17.97 -6.25 14.73
N MET A 28 18.74 -5.20 14.43
CA MET A 28 18.28 -4.09 13.59
C MET A 28 17.90 -4.56 12.18
N ALA A 29 18.71 -5.41 11.54
CA ALA A 29 18.40 -5.94 10.22
C ALA A 29 17.08 -6.73 10.20
N LYS A 30 16.83 -7.55 11.23
CA LYS A 30 15.55 -8.25 11.38
C LYS A 30 14.39 -7.28 11.54
N ALA A 31 14.56 -6.19 12.30
CA ALA A 31 13.55 -5.17 12.48
C ALA A 31 13.23 -4.44 11.16
N VAL A 32 14.25 -4.04 10.40
CA VAL A 32 14.07 -3.42 9.08
C VAL A 32 13.32 -4.33 8.13
N ILE A 33 13.67 -5.62 8.06
CA ILE A 33 12.98 -6.59 7.20
C ILE A 33 11.50 -6.70 7.57
N LYS A 34 11.19 -6.79 8.87
CA LYS A 34 9.81 -6.83 9.37
C LYS A 34 9.04 -5.56 9.03
N GLU A 35 9.65 -4.39 9.26
CA GLU A 35 9.04 -3.10 8.95
C GLU A 35 8.71 -2.99 7.46
N VAL A 36 9.65 -3.34 6.58
CA VAL A 36 9.43 -3.34 5.13
C VAL A 36 8.33 -4.31 4.74
N ALA A 37 8.32 -5.53 5.29
CA ALA A 37 7.30 -6.53 4.98
C ALA A 37 5.89 -6.04 5.34
N GLU A 38 5.72 -5.43 6.52
CA GLU A 38 4.45 -4.86 6.95
C GLU A 38 4.05 -3.64 6.10
N LEU A 39 4.99 -2.75 5.74
CA LEU A 39 4.69 -1.63 4.83
C LEU A 39 4.22 -2.13 3.46
N LEU A 40 4.79 -3.21 2.95
CA LEU A 40 4.36 -3.84 1.69
C LEU A 40 3.00 -4.52 1.82
N ASP A 41 2.69 -5.14 2.97
CA ASP A 41 1.39 -5.75 3.24
C ASP A 41 0.28 -4.71 3.31
N MET A 42 0.59 -3.49 3.76
CA MET A 42 -0.31 -2.33 3.79
C MET A 42 -0.57 -1.69 2.43
N ARG A 43 0.02 -2.20 1.33
CA ARG A 43 -0.18 -1.66 -0.02
C ARG A 43 -1.22 -2.44 -0.81
N ASP A 44 -2.09 -1.68 -1.46
CA ASP A 44 -2.82 -2.21 -2.60
C ASP A 44 -1.85 -2.45 -3.77
N TRP A 45 -2.10 -3.55 -4.48
CA TRP A 45 -1.32 -3.95 -5.65
C TRP A 45 -2.22 -4.06 -6.87
N VAL A 46 -1.61 -4.31 -8.02
CA VAL A 46 -2.31 -4.66 -9.24
C VAL A 46 -1.81 -6.02 -9.71
N ALA A 47 -2.72 -6.84 -10.21
CA ALA A 47 -2.41 -8.03 -10.96
C ALA A 47 -2.73 -7.82 -12.44
N LEU A 48 -1.93 -8.44 -13.30
CA LEU A 48 -2.19 -8.58 -14.72
C LEU A 48 -2.83 -9.96 -14.94
N THR A 49 -4.10 -9.98 -15.32
CA THR A 49 -4.73 -11.19 -15.84
C THR A 49 -4.50 -11.24 -17.34
N HIS A 50 -4.20 -12.42 -17.89
CA HIS A 50 -3.97 -12.53 -19.32
C HIS A 50 -4.42 -13.86 -19.90
N ARG A 51 -4.64 -13.85 -21.21
CA ARG A 51 -4.73 -15.01 -22.09
C ARG A 51 -3.65 -14.82 -23.15
N PHE A 52 -2.48 -15.40 -22.91
CA PHE A 52 -1.30 -15.26 -23.79
C PHE A 52 -0.96 -16.59 -24.47
N GLY A 53 -0.17 -16.49 -25.55
CA GLY A 53 0.25 -17.63 -26.37
C GLY A 53 -0.85 -18.17 -27.29
N ASP A 54 -0.45 -19.04 -28.21
CA ASP A 54 -1.31 -19.54 -29.29
C ASP A 54 -2.53 -20.33 -28.77
N ASN A 55 -2.39 -20.94 -27.60
CA ASN A 55 -3.46 -21.70 -26.95
C ASN A 55 -4.31 -20.86 -25.98
N GLY A 56 -4.04 -19.55 -25.85
CA GLY A 56 -4.81 -18.62 -25.02
C GLY A 56 -4.80 -18.94 -23.52
N GLN A 57 -3.64 -19.37 -23.00
CA GLN A 57 -3.50 -19.83 -21.61
C GLN A 57 -3.80 -18.71 -20.63
N LEU A 58 -4.68 -19.01 -19.67
CA LEU A 58 -5.02 -18.12 -18.56
C LEU A 58 -3.84 -18.00 -17.59
N GLY A 59 -3.43 -16.77 -17.32
CA GLY A 59 -2.42 -16.47 -16.33
C GLY A 59 -2.79 -15.28 -15.46
N LEU A 60 -2.18 -15.27 -14.28
CA LEU A 60 -2.25 -14.18 -13.31
C LEU A 60 -0.83 -13.84 -12.89
N ASN A 61 -0.29 -12.76 -13.43
CA ASN A 61 0.97 -12.21 -12.97
C ASN A 61 0.67 -11.13 -11.96
N TRP A 62 1.14 -11.34 -10.74
CA TRP A 62 1.12 -10.31 -9.72
C TRP A 62 2.54 -10.13 -9.19
N GLY A 63 2.83 -8.91 -8.81
CA GLY A 63 4.08 -8.46 -8.24
C GLY A 63 3.80 -7.08 -7.66
N PRO A 64 4.81 -6.29 -7.30
CA PRO A 64 4.56 -4.94 -6.83
C PRO A 64 4.25 -3.99 -7.99
N PHE A 65 3.25 -4.31 -8.82
CA PHE A 65 2.65 -3.32 -9.71
C PHE A 65 1.88 -2.36 -8.81
N GLY A 66 2.45 -1.18 -8.58
CA GLY A 66 1.84 -0.13 -7.79
C GLY A 66 0.71 0.60 -8.55
N SER A 67 0.55 0.32 -9.85
CA SER A 67 -0.51 0.89 -10.69
C SER A 67 -0.85 0.00 -11.88
N ALA A 68 -2.03 0.24 -12.48
CA ALA A 68 -2.45 -0.41 -13.71
C ALA A 68 -1.47 -0.14 -14.88
N ILE A 69 -0.87 1.05 -14.92
CA ILE A 69 0.10 1.43 -15.97
C ILE A 69 1.35 0.55 -15.90
N GLU A 70 1.83 0.21 -14.70
CA GLU A 70 3.00 -0.66 -14.55
C GLU A 70 2.70 -2.10 -15.01
N ALA A 71 1.52 -2.62 -14.68
CA ALA A 71 1.06 -3.93 -15.15
C ALA A 71 0.89 -3.94 -16.68
N GLN A 72 0.32 -2.87 -17.24
CA GLN A 72 0.17 -2.67 -18.69
C GLN A 72 1.51 -2.68 -19.43
N ARG A 73 2.49 -1.91 -18.94
CA ARG A 73 3.83 -1.85 -19.54
C ARG A 73 4.52 -3.21 -19.59
N LEU A 74 4.25 -4.09 -18.61
CA LEU A 74 4.74 -5.46 -18.67
C LEU A 74 4.07 -6.24 -19.81
N ALA A 75 2.75 -6.14 -19.95
CA ALA A 75 2.03 -6.80 -21.04
C ALA A 75 2.53 -6.34 -22.42
N ASP A 76 2.70 -5.03 -22.60
CA ASP A 76 3.21 -4.44 -23.84
C ASP A 76 4.63 -4.93 -24.16
N LYS A 77 5.48 -5.04 -23.13
CA LYS A 77 6.86 -5.54 -23.28
C LYS A 77 6.92 -7.02 -23.65
N LEU A 78 5.99 -7.83 -23.13
CA LEU A 78 5.97 -9.26 -23.38
C LEU A 78 5.62 -9.58 -24.85
N ALA A 79 4.80 -8.75 -25.51
CA ALA A 79 4.44 -8.89 -26.93
C ALA A 79 3.97 -10.32 -27.34
N LEU A 80 3.44 -11.11 -26.40
CA LEU A 80 3.12 -12.53 -26.57
C LEU A 80 1.81 -12.80 -27.34
N GLY A 81 1.20 -11.77 -27.94
CA GLY A 81 -0.15 -11.85 -28.50
C GLY A 81 -1.23 -12.12 -27.45
N GLY A 82 -2.50 -11.98 -27.83
CA GLY A 82 -3.65 -12.28 -26.95
C GLY A 82 -4.24 -11.06 -26.24
N ARG A 83 -4.94 -11.31 -25.12
CA ARG A 83 -5.68 -10.28 -24.36
C ARG A 83 -5.21 -10.26 -22.91
N PHE A 84 -5.15 -9.09 -22.31
CA PHE A 84 -4.89 -8.94 -20.89
C PHE A 84 -5.89 -7.94 -20.29
N SER A 85 -6.03 -8.00 -18.96
CA SER A 85 -6.73 -7.03 -18.15
C SER A 85 -5.94 -6.78 -16.87
N VAL A 86 -6.24 -5.69 -16.18
CA VAL A 86 -5.67 -5.37 -14.87
C VAL A 86 -6.72 -5.49 -13.78
N VAL A 87 -6.33 -6.04 -12.63
CA VAL A 87 -7.19 -6.23 -11.47
C VAL A 87 -6.51 -5.61 -10.25
N ARG A 88 -7.20 -4.74 -9.53
CA ARG A 88 -6.70 -4.21 -8.25
C ARG A 88 -6.81 -5.30 -7.19
N LEU A 89 -5.71 -5.51 -6.47
CA LEU A 89 -5.63 -6.39 -5.32
C LEU A 89 -5.66 -5.53 -4.07
N GLY A 90 -6.70 -5.70 -3.25
CA GLY A 90 -6.81 -5.03 -1.96
C GLY A 90 -5.78 -5.58 -0.96
N SER A 91 -5.15 -4.69 -0.22
CA SER A 91 -4.20 -5.00 0.85
C SER A 91 -4.87 -5.78 1.99
N PRO A 92 -4.35 -6.98 2.32
CA PRO A 92 -4.75 -7.70 3.53
C PRO A 92 -4.41 -6.90 4.79
N GLY A 93 -3.23 -6.28 4.83
CA GLY A 93 -2.81 -5.43 5.94
C GLY A 93 -3.78 -4.28 6.23
N LEU A 94 -4.26 -3.56 5.21
CA LEU A 94 -5.25 -2.49 5.38
C LEU A 94 -6.59 -3.05 5.86
N LEU A 95 -7.02 -4.21 5.34
CA LEU A 95 -8.26 -4.84 5.81
C LEU A 95 -8.18 -5.18 7.31
N VAL A 96 -7.08 -5.80 7.73
CA VAL A 96 -6.83 -6.14 9.13
C VAL A 96 -6.69 -4.89 9.99
N ALA A 97 -5.96 -3.87 9.52
CA ALA A 97 -5.79 -2.62 10.26
C ALA A 97 -7.12 -1.88 10.45
N ASN A 98 -7.97 -1.83 9.42
CA ASN A 98 -9.31 -1.26 9.53
C ASN A 98 -10.21 -2.07 10.47
N LEU A 99 -10.14 -3.40 10.44
CA LEU A 99 -10.94 -4.26 11.31
C LEU A 99 -10.54 -4.13 12.79
N LEU A 100 -9.25 -4.04 13.07
CA LEU A 100 -8.70 -4.03 14.43
C LEU A 100 -8.48 -2.61 14.98
N GLY A 101 -8.71 -1.57 14.19
CA GLY A 101 -8.35 -0.19 14.55
C GLY A 101 -6.85 -0.03 14.81
N ALA A 102 -6.02 -0.81 14.12
CA ALA A 102 -4.57 -0.76 14.29
C ALA A 102 -3.98 0.44 13.53
N LYS A 103 -2.90 1.02 14.09
CA LYS A 103 -2.31 2.28 13.63
C LYS A 103 -1.07 2.02 12.79
N ARG A 104 -1.02 2.55 11.56
CA ARG A 104 0.25 2.89 10.90
C ARG A 104 0.08 4.02 9.89
N PRO A 105 0.96 5.04 9.90
CA PRO A 105 0.94 6.09 8.89
C PRO A 105 1.46 5.53 7.56
N THR A 106 0.56 5.06 6.72
CA THR A 106 0.80 4.84 5.29
C THR A 106 -0.04 5.86 4.53
N LYS A 107 0.26 6.22 3.28
CA LYS A 107 -0.68 7.08 2.51
C LYS A 107 -2.11 6.54 2.42
N ASP A 108 -2.29 5.24 2.69
CA ASP A 108 -3.56 4.55 2.59
C ASP A 108 -4.32 4.58 3.95
N PHE A 109 -3.68 5.09 5.01
CA PHE A 109 -4.23 5.30 6.35
C PHE A 109 -4.06 6.75 6.81
N CYS A 110 -4.92 7.23 7.72
CA CYS A 110 -4.80 8.62 8.20
C CYS A 110 -3.41 8.88 8.80
N ALA A 111 -2.80 10.02 8.44
CA ALA A 111 -1.47 10.40 8.92
C ALA A 111 -1.44 10.73 10.42
N ASN A 112 -2.59 11.08 11.01
CA ASN A 112 -2.70 11.32 12.44
C ASN A 112 -2.77 9.97 13.18
N PRO A 113 -1.80 9.65 14.05
CA PRO A 113 -1.76 8.37 14.77
C PRO A 113 -2.90 8.19 15.78
N ALA A 114 -3.68 9.22 16.09
CA ALA A 114 -4.92 9.09 16.86
C ALA A 114 -6.11 8.59 16.01
N CYS A 115 -6.03 8.69 14.68
CA CYS A 115 -7.09 8.28 13.77
C CYS A 115 -6.93 6.81 13.38
N LEU A 116 -8.05 6.08 13.31
CA LEU A 116 -8.10 4.63 13.12
C LEU A 116 -8.87 4.24 11.85
N HIS A 117 -8.64 4.96 10.76
CA HIS A 117 -9.33 4.72 9.51
C HIS A 117 -8.46 5.04 8.30
N ALA A 118 -8.85 4.46 7.16
CA ALA A 118 -8.20 4.70 5.89
C ALA A 118 -8.13 6.20 5.54
N ALA A 119 -7.05 6.62 4.88
CA ALA A 119 -6.87 8.02 4.48
C ALA A 119 -7.96 8.50 3.53
N TRP A 120 -8.50 7.59 2.71
CA TRP A 120 -9.52 7.95 1.72
C TRP A 120 -10.85 8.39 2.35
N THR A 121 -11.07 8.11 3.64
CA THR A 121 -12.19 8.65 4.41
C THR A 121 -12.19 10.19 4.41
N HIS A 122 -11.04 10.82 4.19
CA HIS A 122 -10.94 12.26 3.95
C HIS A 122 -11.13 12.65 2.46
N SER A 123 -10.67 11.81 1.53
CA SER A 123 -10.77 12.08 0.09
C SER A 123 -12.14 11.81 -0.51
N ALA A 124 -13.05 11.12 0.19
CA ALA A 124 -14.45 10.97 -0.23
C ALA A 124 -15.18 12.33 -0.32
N LEU A 125 -14.66 13.36 0.35
CA LEU A 125 -15.18 14.72 0.34
C LEU A 125 -14.21 15.70 -0.35
N GLY A 126 -12.91 15.40 -0.43
CA GLY A 126 -11.92 16.36 -0.90
C GLY A 126 -11.71 17.48 0.12
N ASN A 127 -10.54 18.12 0.02
CA ASN A 127 -10.01 19.06 1.02
C ASN A 127 -10.89 20.32 1.20
N SER A 128 -11.93 20.48 0.37
CA SER A 128 -12.86 21.60 0.32
C SER A 128 -14.31 21.24 0.72
N ARG A 129 -14.63 20.03 1.19
CA ARG A 129 -16.03 19.62 1.44
C ARG A 129 -16.37 19.06 2.83
N GLY A 130 -15.59 19.39 3.85
CA GLY A 130 -16.04 19.37 5.25
C GLY A 130 -15.59 18.20 6.11
N LYS A 131 -16.21 18.11 7.29
CA LYS A 131 -15.82 17.27 8.41
C LYS A 131 -15.58 15.80 8.07
N CYS A 132 -14.70 15.15 8.81
CA CYS A 132 -14.56 13.69 8.78
C CYS A 132 -15.94 13.02 8.97
N VAL A 133 -16.27 12.03 8.13
CA VAL A 133 -17.57 11.32 8.21
C VAL A 133 -17.66 10.37 9.41
N LEU A 134 -16.53 10.07 10.07
CA LEU A 134 -16.48 9.28 11.28
C LEU A 134 -16.62 10.21 12.49
N GLU A 135 -17.77 10.20 13.14
CA GLU A 135 -18.04 11.01 14.34
C GLU A 135 -17.11 10.65 15.51
N SER A 136 -16.61 9.42 15.53
CA SER A 136 -15.62 8.94 16.51
C SER A 136 -14.18 9.38 16.21
N CYS A 137 -13.94 10.08 15.10
CA CYS A 137 -12.58 10.49 14.71
C CYS A 137 -12.06 11.61 15.63
N PRO A 138 -10.90 11.43 16.30
CA PRO A 138 -10.34 12.45 17.19
C PRO A 138 -9.59 13.57 16.44
N CYS A 139 -9.53 13.56 15.11
CA CYS A 139 -8.74 14.51 14.32
C CYS A 139 -9.30 15.94 14.39
N ASP A 140 -8.53 16.87 14.97
CA ASP A 140 -8.92 18.29 15.03
C ASP A 140 -8.79 19.03 13.69
N GLU A 141 -7.90 18.58 12.79
CA GLU A 141 -7.65 19.23 11.50
C GLU A 141 -8.86 19.19 10.55
N MET A 142 -9.73 18.19 10.72
CA MET A 142 -10.93 17.98 9.89
C MET A 142 -12.23 18.18 10.68
N LYS A 143 -12.21 18.93 11.80
CA LYS A 143 -13.40 19.24 12.62
C LYS A 143 -14.25 20.43 12.12
N LYS A 144 -13.86 21.09 11.02
CA LYS A 144 -14.62 22.19 10.41
C LYS A 144 -15.00 21.86 8.97
#